data_AF-A0AAV0XTL2-F1
#
_entry.id   AF-A0AAV0XTL2-F1
#
_cell.length_a   1.000
_cell.length_b   1.000
_cell.length_c   1.000
_cell.angle_alpha   90.00
_cell.angle_beta   90.00
_cell.angle_gamma   90.00
#
_symmetry.space_group_name_H-M   'P 1'
#
loop_
_entity.id
_entity.type
_entity.pdbx_description
1 polymer ?
#
loop_
_entity_poly.entity_id
_entity_poly.type
_entity_poly.pdbx_seq_one_letter_code
_entity_poly.pdbx_strand_id
1 'polypeptide(L)'
;MRSDYDYRNVVGEEFHTSPNTSVITKIPNLDITKSFILDYMHLTNLGIMRKMISFWVNKGPLNVRLSGRMTNEITARLLNIRPSVPCEFSRKP
;
A
#
# COMPACT_ATOMS: atom_id res chain seq x y z
N MET A 1 -12.10 8.81 16.07
CA MET A 1 -12.22 8.02 14.83
C MET A 1 -12.90 8.92 13.81
N ARG A 2 -12.34 9.11 12.61
CA ARG A 2 -12.88 10.08 11.63
C ARG A 2 -14.22 9.58 11.10
N SER A 3 -15.21 10.45 10.97
CA SER A 3 -16.50 10.12 10.37
C SER A 3 -16.65 10.72 8.96
N ASP A 4 -17.57 10.17 8.17
CA ASP A 4 -17.92 10.72 6.85
C ASP A 4 -18.43 12.16 6.95
N TYR A 5 -19.15 12.47 8.04
CA TYR A 5 -19.63 13.82 8.35
C TYR A 5 -18.48 14.81 8.52
N ASP A 6 -17.42 14.44 9.27
CA ASP A 6 -16.27 15.32 9.49
C ASP A 6 -15.56 15.65 8.18
N TYR A 7 -15.43 14.67 7.27
CA TYR A 7 -14.80 14.87 5.97
C TYR A 7 -15.64 15.79 5.05
N ARG A 8 -16.97 15.61 5.01
CA ARG A 8 -17.87 16.44 4.18
C ARG A 8 -17.95 17.89 4.65
N ASN A 9 -17.80 18.11 5.96
CA ASN A 9 -17.81 19.44 6.55
C ASN A 9 -16.41 20.06 6.69
N VAL A 10 -15.38 19.42 6.13
CA VAL A 10 -13.98 19.91 6.15
C VAL A 10 -13.51 20.22 7.58
N VAL A 11 -13.87 19.36 8.53
CA VAL A 11 -13.49 19.51 9.94
C VAL A 11 -12.05 19.02 10.13
N GLY A 12 -11.17 19.90 10.63
CA GLY A 12 -9.74 19.62 10.82
C GLY A 12 -8.93 19.99 9.58
N GLU A 13 -8.83 21.30 9.32
CA GLU A 13 -8.21 21.92 8.15
C GLU A 13 -6.78 21.40 7.87
N GLU A 14 -6.04 21.04 8.92
CA GLU A 14 -4.69 20.47 8.86
C GLU A 14 -4.58 19.15 8.08
N PHE A 15 -5.70 18.48 7.85
CA PHE A 15 -5.78 17.22 7.10
C PHE A 15 -6.36 17.39 5.68
N HIS A 16 -6.72 18.61 5.28
CA HIS A 16 -7.27 18.90 3.97
C HIS A 16 -6.24 19.68 3.14
N THR A 17 -5.94 19.17 1.94
CA THR A 17 -5.00 19.84 1.01
C THR A 17 -5.66 21.02 0.28
N SER A 18 -6.99 21.17 0.38
CA SER A 18 -7.78 22.21 -0.28
C SER A 18 -9.06 22.48 0.51
N PRO A 19 -9.59 23.72 0.51
CA PRO A 19 -10.87 24.05 1.13
C PRO A 19 -12.08 23.41 0.44
N ASN A 20 -11.91 22.88 -0.78
CA ASN A 20 -12.99 22.24 -1.52
C ASN A 20 -12.99 20.73 -1.30
N THR A 21 -14.18 20.16 -1.08
CA THR A 21 -14.36 18.71 -1.02
C THR A 21 -14.24 18.07 -2.40
N SER A 22 -13.70 16.85 -2.46
CA SER A 22 -13.55 16.09 -3.70
C SER A 22 -14.90 15.77 -4.35
N VAL A 23 -14.97 15.66 -5.68
CA VAL A 23 -16.18 15.24 -6.42
C VAL A 23 -16.76 13.91 -5.90
N ILE A 24 -15.94 13.09 -5.27
CA ILE A 24 -16.30 11.82 -4.64
C ILE A 24 -17.38 12.01 -3.55
N THR A 25 -17.43 13.15 -2.85
CA THR A 25 -18.47 13.44 -1.84
C THR A 25 -19.88 13.60 -2.43
N LYS A 26 -19.99 13.84 -3.74
CA LYS A 26 -21.26 13.99 -4.46
C LYS A 26 -21.91 12.66 -4.81
N ILE A 27 -21.20 11.55 -4.65
CA ILE A 27 -21.72 10.21 -4.93
C ILE A 27 -22.70 9.82 -3.81
N PRO A 28 -23.98 9.52 -4.14
CA PRO A 28 -24.96 9.16 -3.12
C PRO A 28 -24.58 7.82 -2.46
N ASN A 29 -24.84 7.71 -1.15
CA ASN A 29 -24.59 6.51 -0.33
C ASN A 29 -23.12 6.05 -0.26
N LEU A 30 -22.16 6.88 -0.64
CA LEU A 30 -20.73 6.60 -0.47
C LEU A 30 -20.25 7.16 0.88
N ASP A 31 -19.89 6.27 1.80
CA ASP A 31 -19.26 6.61 3.07
C ASP A 31 -17.74 6.54 2.89
N ILE A 32 -17.07 7.68 2.85
CA ILE A 32 -15.65 7.77 2.52
C ILE A 32 -14.79 7.02 3.54
N THR A 33 -15.22 6.98 4.80
CA THR A 33 -14.48 6.30 5.88
C THR A 33 -14.56 4.78 5.80
N LYS A 34 -15.59 4.26 5.13
CA LYS A 34 -15.80 2.81 4.94
C LYS A 34 -15.43 2.34 3.52
N SER A 35 -15.59 3.22 2.53
CA SER A 35 -15.36 2.90 1.12
C SER A 35 -13.89 2.90 0.76
N PHE A 36 -13.06 3.64 1.49
CA PHE A 36 -11.61 3.63 1.29
C PHE A 36 -10.95 2.96 2.50
N ILE A 37 -10.58 1.71 2.31
CA ILE A 37 -9.75 1.00 3.29
C ILE A 37 -8.37 1.66 3.24
N LEU A 38 -7.97 2.31 4.34
CA LEU A 38 -6.60 2.73 4.53
C LEU A 38 -5.71 1.49 4.44
N ASP A 39 -4.96 1.38 3.34
CA ASP A 39 -4.10 0.24 3.10
C ASP A 39 -2.94 0.26 4.10
N TYR A 40 -3.10 -0.55 5.16
CA TYR A 40 -2.09 -0.82 6.18
C TYR A 40 -0.73 -1.21 5.56
N MET A 41 -0.74 -1.85 4.38
CA MET A 41 0.49 -2.24 3.71
C MET A 41 1.32 -1.04 3.25
N HIS A 42 0.66 0.04 2.82
CA HIS A 42 1.33 1.27 2.38
C HIS A 42 1.80 2.14 3.56
N LEU A 43 1.04 2.14 4.66
CA LEU A 43 1.28 3.05 5.78
C LEU A 43 2.34 2.55 6.76
N THR A 44 2.41 1.25 7.03
CA THR A 44 3.28 0.70 8.09
C THR A 44 4.15 -0.44 7.62
N ASN A 45 3.64 -1.28 6.71
CA ASN A 45 4.32 -2.55 6.44
C ASN A 45 5.43 -2.42 5.39
N LEU A 46 5.49 -1.32 4.65
CA LEU A 46 6.50 -1.13 3.61
C LEU A 46 7.94 -1.26 4.15
N GLY A 47 8.21 -0.67 5.33
CA GLY A 47 9.51 -0.77 6.00
C GLY A 47 9.75 -2.16 6.59
N ILE A 48 8.72 -2.75 7.22
CA ILE A 48 8.80 -4.07 7.85
C ILE A 48 9.04 -5.15 6.79
N MET A 49 8.32 -5.11 5.67
CA MET A 49 8.48 -6.04 4.56
C MET A 49 9.86 -5.94 3.93
N ARG A 50 10.40 -4.73 3.75
CA ARG A 50 11.81 -4.55 3.31
C ARG A 50 12.80 -5.21 4.27
N LYS A 51 12.59 -5.04 5.58
CA LYS A 51 13.43 -5.66 6.62
C LYS A 51 13.32 -7.19 6.60
N MET A 52 12.11 -7.73 6.48
CA MET A 52 11.83 -9.17 6.38
C MET A 52 12.48 -9.78 5.15
N ILE A 53 12.32 -9.16 3.97
CA ILE A 53 12.95 -9.63 2.72
C ILE A 53 14.48 -9.59 2.86
N SER A 54 15.07 -8.50 3.37
CA SER A 54 16.52 -8.42 3.58
C SER A 54 17.02 -9.49 4.55
N PHE A 55 16.22 -9.80 5.58
CA PHE A 55 16.50 -10.87 6.53
C PHE A 55 16.50 -12.24 5.85
N TRP A 56 15.45 -12.59 5.10
CA TRP A 56 15.36 -13.88 4.42
C TRP A 56 16.33 -14.06 3.25
N VAL A 57 16.81 -12.98 2.64
CA VAL A 57 17.72 -13.08 1.48
C VAL A 57 19.19 -13.01 1.91
N ASN A 58 19.56 -12.08 2.79
CA ASN A 58 20.97 -11.74 3.02
C ASN A 58 21.43 -11.77 4.48
N LYS A 59 20.55 -11.44 5.44
CA LYS A 59 20.97 -11.10 6.81
C LYS A 59 20.60 -12.12 7.90
N GLY A 60 19.64 -13.00 7.63
CA GLY A 60 19.17 -14.00 8.58
C GLY A 60 20.08 -15.23 8.66
N PRO A 61 19.97 -16.02 9.74
CA PRO A 61 20.70 -17.28 9.86
C PRO A 61 20.32 -18.27 8.74
N LEU A 62 21.23 -19.18 8.43
CA LEU A 62 21.13 -20.04 7.23
C LEU A 62 19.87 -20.91 7.20
N ASN A 63 19.34 -21.29 8.36
CA ASN A 63 18.14 -22.12 8.50
C ASN A 63 16.84 -21.42 8.09
N VAL A 64 16.82 -20.08 8.07
CA VAL A 64 15.66 -19.27 7.67
C VAL A 64 15.91 -18.50 6.37
N ARG A 65 17.11 -18.66 5.78
CA ARG A 65 17.51 -17.95 4.56
C ARG A 65 17.01 -18.70 3.33
N LEU A 66 16.47 -17.96 2.37
CA LEU A 66 16.08 -18.51 1.08
C LEU A 66 17.34 -18.99 0.34
N SER A 67 17.25 -20.16 -0.27
CA SER A 67 18.32 -20.64 -1.13
C SER A 67 18.43 -19.76 -2.37
N GLY A 68 19.64 -19.65 -2.94
CA GLY A 68 19.84 -18.85 -4.16
C GLY A 68 18.95 -19.31 -5.32
N ARG A 69 18.72 -20.63 -5.45
CA ARG A 69 17.78 -21.19 -6.44
C ARG A 69 16.36 -20.66 -6.24
N MET A 70 15.86 -20.67 -5.00
CA MET A 70 14.51 -20.21 -4.69
C MET A 70 14.36 -18.69 -4.91
N THR A 71 15.38 -17.91 -4.56
CA THR A 71 15.43 -16.47 -4.84
C THR A 71 15.38 -16.17 -6.34
N ASN A 72 16.10 -16.95 -7.15
CA ASN A 72 16.08 -16.81 -8.61
C ASN A 72 14.72 -17.17 -9.21
N GLU A 73 14.09 -18.23 -8.71
CA GLU A 73 12.75 -18.63 -9.15
C GLU A 73 11.69 -17.57 -8.80
N ILE A 74 11.75 -17.01 -7.59
CA ILE A 74 10.87 -15.91 -7.17
C ILE A 74 11.09 -14.69 -8.07
N THR A 75 12.34 -14.33 -8.33
CA THR A 75 12.69 -13.21 -9.22
C THR A 75 12.12 -13.41 -10.64
N ALA A 76 12.27 -14.61 -11.20
CA ALA A 76 11.73 -14.92 -12.52
C ALA A 76 10.20 -14.76 -12.58
N ARG A 77 9.49 -15.22 -11.54
CA ARG A 77 8.03 -15.06 -11.43
C ARG A 77 7.61 -13.59 -11.31
N LEU A 78 8.33 -12.79 -10.51
CA LEU A 78 8.07 -11.36 -10.35
C LEU A 78 8.24 -10.60 -11.68
N LEU A 79 9.32 -10.90 -12.41
CA LEU A 79 9.56 -10.32 -13.73
C LEU A 79 8.48 -10.71 -14.75
N ASN A 80 7.95 -11.93 -14.66
CA ASN A 80 6.86 -12.38 -15.52
C ASN A 80 5.54 -11.64 -15.25
N ILE A 81 5.26 -11.29 -13.99
CA ILE A 81 4.05 -10.55 -13.60
C ILE A 81 4.15 -9.06 -13.91
N ARG A 82 5.37 -8.49 -13.93
CA ARG A 82 5.62 -7.06 -14.15
C ARG A 82 4.84 -6.41 -15.31
N PRO A 83 4.70 -7.04 -16.50
CA PRO A 83 3.93 -6.46 -17.61
C PRO A 83 2.42 -6.38 -17.33
N SER A 84 1.91 -7.25 -16.47
CA SER A 84 0.49 -7.31 -16.07
C SER A 84 0.13 -6.33 -14.95
N VAL A 85 1.10 -5.56 -14.45
CA VAL A 85 0.88 -4.56 -13.40
C VAL A 85 0.55 -3.21 -14.04
N PRO A 86 -0.62 -2.61 -13.74
CA PRO A 86 -1.03 -1.30 -14.25
C PRO A 86 -0.02 -0.19 -13.94
N CYS A 87 0.03 0.86 -14.76
CA CYS A 87 1.00 1.94 -14.61
C CYS A 87 0.72 2.84 -13.39
N GLU A 88 -0.49 2.75 -12.84
CA GLU A 88 -0.98 3.44 -11.67
C GLU A 88 -0.32 2.96 -10.38
N PHE A 89 0.29 1.76 -10.39
CA PHE A 89 1.09 1.29 -9.26
C PHE A 89 2.46 1.97 -9.26
N SER A 90 2.71 2.78 -8.23
CA SER A 90 3.96 3.53 -8.04
C SER A 90 5.23 2.66 -7.98
N ARG A 91 5.08 1.34 -7.77
CA ARG A 91 6.19 0.38 -7.76
C ARG A 91 5.82 -0.85 -8.57
N LYS A 92 6.52 -1.04 -9.69
CA LYS A 92 6.47 -2.29 -10.45
C LYS A 92 7.36 -3.35 -9.77
N PRO A 93 7.03 -4.64 -9.90
CA PRO A 93 7.89 -5.74 -9.46
C PRO A 93 9.31 -5.65 -10.03
#